data_AF-W7UAZ9-F1
#
_entry.id   AF-W7UAZ9-F1
#
_cell.length_a   1.000
_cell.length_b   1.000
_cell.length_c   1.000
_cell.angle_alpha   90.00
_cell.angle_beta   90.00
_cell.angle_gamma   90.00
#
_symmetry.space_group_name_H-M   'P 1'
#
loop_
_entity.id
_entity.type
_entity.pdbx_description
1 polymer ?
#
loop_
_entity_poly.entity_id
_entity_poly.type
_entity_poly.pdbx_seq_one_letter_code
_entity_poly.pdbx_strand_id
1 'polypeptide(L)'
;MIHEWMCGECTDLTNNDVPCMLARPFCTIPFVLPILSSCTPTSAIVLGRSVATTTSTPSILRDGMAPANPRIIALFDVDGTLTPARKVIEPATIACLKKLREKITIGVVGGSDFRKQMEQLGPTVLTDFDYSFSENGLVAYHEGIQIGHTSMNAHLGEENIKAIVNWTLRYLSDLDIPIKRGTFIEYRTGMLNISPIGRNCSQEERDAFEVMDLQKGIRKTLLEKMREKFAHLDLTYSIGGQISFDVFPKGWDKTYCLKYLPENSFDEIHFFGDKTFEGGNDFEIYTHPRVMGHSVKNPEETVKQLEELFLK
;
A
#
# COMPACT_ATOMS: atom_id res chain seq x y z
N MET A 1 4.98 49.04 2.85
CA MET A 1 4.55 49.35 4.23
C MET A 1 3.33 48.50 4.51
N ILE A 2 3.55 47.43 5.28
CA ILE A 2 2.53 46.46 5.67
C ILE A 2 1.78 47.10 6.84
N HIS A 3 0.47 47.24 6.71
CA HIS A 3 -0.41 47.69 7.78
C HIS A 3 -0.87 46.48 8.59
N GLU A 4 -0.44 46.41 9.84
CA GLU A 4 -1.00 45.56 10.89
C GLU A 4 -2.37 46.11 11.30
N TRP A 5 -3.38 45.24 11.40
CA TRP A 5 -4.61 45.51 12.15
C TRP A 5 -4.86 44.39 13.17
N MET A 6 -5.13 44.87 14.39
CA MET A 6 -5.24 44.25 15.70
C MET A 6 -6.22 43.06 15.84
N CYS A 7 -5.84 42.09 16.68
CA CYS A 7 -6.75 41.16 17.32
C CYS A 7 -7.41 41.84 18.53
N GLY A 8 -8.74 41.71 18.66
CA GLY A 8 -9.55 42.34 19.68
C GLY A 8 -9.43 41.71 21.08
N GLU A 9 -9.62 42.58 22.07
CA GLU A 9 -9.71 42.28 23.50
C GLU A 9 -11.04 41.58 23.83
N CYS A 10 -10.98 40.53 24.65
CA CYS A 10 -12.13 40.00 25.40
C CYS A 10 -12.04 40.50 26.84
N THR A 11 -13.00 41.32 27.25
CA THR A 11 -13.15 41.84 28.61
C THR A 11 -13.77 40.81 29.56
N ASP A 12 -13.13 40.67 30.72
CA ASP A 12 -13.53 39.93 31.93
C ASP A 12 -14.92 40.29 32.46
N LEU A 13 -15.59 39.31 33.07
CA LEU A 13 -16.36 39.49 34.31
C LEU A 13 -16.38 38.18 35.15
N THR A 14 -15.55 38.17 36.22
CA THR A 14 -15.83 37.84 37.65
C THR A 14 -16.73 36.63 38.00
N ASN A 15 -16.55 35.82 39.05
CA ASN A 15 -15.64 35.72 40.20
C ASN A 15 -16.02 34.40 40.94
N ASN A 16 -15.05 33.65 41.47
CA ASN A 16 -14.99 33.17 42.87
C ASN A 16 -14.18 31.86 43.03
N ASP A 17 -13.39 31.89 44.10
CA ASP A 17 -12.78 30.78 44.87
C ASP A 17 -11.35 30.30 44.50
N VAL A 18 -10.40 31.01 45.14
CA VAL A 18 -9.01 30.65 45.53
C VAL A 18 -9.07 29.41 46.48
N PRO A 19 -8.06 28.50 46.66
CA PRO A 19 -6.61 28.81 46.75
C PRO A 19 -5.59 27.73 46.28
N CYS A 20 -4.34 28.13 45.99
CA CYS A 20 -3.14 27.71 46.75
C CYS A 20 -1.79 28.15 46.11
N MET A 21 -1.05 28.94 46.88
CA MET A 21 0.39 28.86 47.21
C MET A 21 1.47 28.45 46.18
N LEU A 22 2.39 29.42 45.99
CA LEU A 22 3.85 29.37 46.17
C LEU A 22 4.79 28.87 45.05
N ALA A 23 5.61 29.84 44.62
CA ALA A 23 7.06 29.78 44.41
C ALA A 23 7.64 29.27 43.07
N ARG A 24 8.14 30.26 42.31
CA ARG A 24 9.28 30.28 41.35
C ARG A 24 10.56 29.61 41.94
N PRO A 25 11.62 29.26 41.15
CA PRO A 25 12.20 30.14 40.12
C PRO A 25 12.93 29.53 38.89
N PHE A 26 13.29 30.47 38.02
CA PHE A 26 14.17 30.40 36.85
C PHE A 26 15.54 29.74 37.10
N CYS A 27 16.07 29.09 36.06
CA CYS A 27 17.51 28.96 35.84
C CYS A 27 17.85 29.15 34.35
N THR A 28 18.89 29.93 34.11
CA THR A 28 19.50 30.34 32.84
C THR A 28 20.58 29.34 32.39
N ILE A 29 20.95 29.36 31.09
CA ILE A 29 22.33 29.47 30.54
C ILE A 29 22.31 29.20 29.01
N PRO A 30 23.19 29.84 28.21
CA PRO A 30 23.06 30.02 26.75
C PRO A 30 24.02 29.14 25.93
N PHE A 31 23.80 29.05 24.61
CA PHE A 31 24.83 28.60 23.66
C PHE A 31 25.03 29.63 22.54
N VAL A 32 26.30 30.01 22.38
CA VAL A 32 26.86 30.96 21.42
C VAL A 32 27.63 30.15 20.38
N LEU A 33 27.50 30.43 19.08
CA LEU A 33 28.62 30.41 18.11
C LEU A 33 28.23 31.15 16.81
N PRO A 34 29.21 31.72 16.08
CA PRO A 34 29.09 33.05 15.49
C PRO A 34 28.99 33.07 13.96
N ILE A 35 28.72 34.29 13.49
CA ILE A 35 28.67 34.79 12.11
C ILE A 35 30.10 35.05 11.58
N LEU A 36 30.35 34.69 10.31
CA LEU A 36 31.34 35.30 9.40
C LEU A 36 30.66 35.37 8.01
N SER A 37 30.13 36.52 7.57
CA SER A 37 30.77 37.66 6.87
C SER A 37 31.19 37.38 5.41
N SER A 38 30.35 37.88 4.49
CA SER A 38 30.64 38.65 3.25
C SER A 38 31.77 38.23 2.29
N CYS A 39 31.44 38.08 0.99
CA CYS A 39 31.94 38.94 -0.10
C CYS A 39 31.32 38.59 -1.47
N THR A 40 31.29 39.59 -2.36
CA THR A 40 30.52 39.77 -3.61
C THR A 40 31.14 39.12 -4.86
N PRO A 41 30.47 39.16 -6.05
CA PRO A 41 30.72 38.24 -7.16
C PRO A 41 31.74 38.78 -8.17
N THR A 42 32.38 37.88 -8.93
CA THR A 42 33.10 38.27 -10.14
C THR A 42 32.95 37.20 -11.21
N SER A 43 32.48 37.63 -12.37
CA SER A 43 32.30 36.85 -13.58
C SER A 43 33.65 36.46 -14.16
N ALA A 44 33.83 35.18 -14.48
CA ALA A 44 34.87 34.73 -15.39
C ALA A 44 34.32 33.58 -16.24
N ILE A 45 34.16 33.86 -17.53
CA ILE A 45 33.86 32.90 -18.59
C ILE A 45 35.12 32.05 -18.78
N VAL A 46 35.02 30.74 -18.54
CA VAL A 46 36.02 29.76 -18.95
C VAL A 46 35.33 28.62 -19.69
N LEU A 47 35.60 28.55 -20.99
CA LEU A 47 35.32 27.41 -21.86
C LEU A 47 36.13 26.21 -21.35
N GLY A 48 35.44 25.22 -20.76
CA GLY A 48 36.04 23.97 -20.28
C GLY A 48 35.13 22.81 -20.61
N ARG A 49 35.66 21.84 -21.36
CA ARG A 49 35.00 20.62 -21.85
C ARG A 49 34.17 19.92 -20.77
N SER A 50 32.92 19.59 -21.11
CA SER A 50 32.09 18.65 -20.36
C SER A 50 32.75 17.28 -20.34
N VAL A 51 33.31 16.91 -19.20
CA VAL A 51 33.55 15.51 -18.84
C VAL A 51 32.31 15.09 -18.07
N ALA A 52 31.48 14.24 -18.69
CA ALA A 52 30.37 13.60 -18.02
C ALA A 52 30.93 12.67 -16.93
N THR A 53 31.01 13.16 -15.70
CA THR A 53 31.11 12.32 -14.52
C THR A 53 29.79 11.59 -14.35
N THR A 54 29.72 10.35 -14.84
CA THR A 54 28.72 9.37 -14.43
C THR A 54 28.88 9.15 -12.93
N THR A 55 28.05 9.83 -12.13
CA THR A 55 27.79 9.44 -10.76
C THR A 55 26.99 8.15 -10.79
N SER A 56 27.69 7.02 -10.75
CA SER A 56 27.09 5.72 -10.49
C SER A 56 26.55 5.73 -9.07
N THR A 57 25.22 5.73 -8.94
CA THR A 57 24.53 5.33 -7.72
C THR A 57 25.09 3.98 -7.27
N PRO A 58 25.37 3.74 -5.97
CA PRO A 58 25.84 2.43 -5.54
C PRO A 58 24.73 1.41 -5.85
N SER A 59 24.97 0.54 -6.81
CA SER A 59 24.19 -0.68 -6.97
C SER A 59 24.38 -1.47 -5.68
N ILE A 60 23.28 -1.72 -4.96
CA ILE A 60 23.25 -2.73 -3.91
C ILE A 60 23.37 -4.06 -4.65
N LEU A 61 24.62 -4.42 -4.98
CA LEU A 61 24.92 -5.67 -5.66
C LEU A 61 24.56 -6.80 -4.70
N ARG A 62 23.75 -7.71 -5.20
CA ARG A 62 23.42 -9.01 -4.61
C ARG A 62 24.66 -9.63 -3.96
N ASP A 63 24.66 -9.77 -2.63
CA ASP A 63 25.71 -10.47 -1.87
C ASP A 63 25.75 -12.00 -2.12
N GLY A 64 24.99 -12.50 -3.11
CA GLY A 64 24.85 -13.93 -3.39
C GLY A 64 24.89 -14.24 -4.89
N MET A 65 25.39 -15.44 -5.24
CA MET A 65 25.35 -16.00 -6.59
C MET A 65 23.91 -16.00 -7.15
N ALA A 66 23.79 -15.87 -8.49
CA ALA A 66 22.55 -16.12 -9.23
C ALA A 66 21.97 -17.50 -8.86
N PRO A 67 20.63 -17.67 -8.83
CA PRO A 67 20.04 -18.96 -8.48
C PRO A 67 20.41 -20.01 -9.54
N ALA A 68 20.37 -21.29 -9.17
CA ALA A 68 20.69 -22.37 -10.11
C ALA A 68 19.81 -22.37 -11.38
N ASN A 69 18.53 -22.02 -11.23
CA ASN A 69 17.53 -21.94 -12.31
C ASN A 69 16.86 -20.55 -12.29
N PRO A 70 17.52 -19.50 -12.82
CA PRO A 70 17.03 -18.11 -12.74
C PRO A 70 15.81 -17.82 -13.61
N ARG A 71 15.42 -18.75 -14.48
CA ARG A 71 14.23 -18.64 -15.35
C ARG A 71 12.98 -19.28 -14.75
N ILE A 72 13.07 -19.78 -13.52
CA ILE A 72 11.92 -20.23 -12.74
C ILE A 72 11.73 -19.23 -11.61
N ILE A 73 10.50 -18.75 -11.41
CA ILE A 73 10.14 -17.87 -10.31
C ILE A 73 9.01 -18.45 -9.47
N ALA A 74 9.14 -18.38 -8.14
CA ALA A 74 8.04 -18.58 -7.22
C ALA A 74 7.58 -17.24 -6.63
N LEU A 75 6.32 -16.90 -6.87
CA LEU A 75 5.62 -15.76 -6.28
C LEU A 75 4.77 -16.23 -5.10
N PHE A 76 4.78 -15.46 -4.03
CA PHE A 76 4.04 -15.78 -2.80
C PHE A 76 3.10 -14.65 -2.43
N ASP A 77 1.84 -14.98 -2.12
CA ASP A 77 1.06 -14.14 -1.23
C ASP A 77 1.72 -14.07 0.18
N VAL A 78 1.30 -13.10 1.00
CA VAL A 78 1.87 -12.85 2.33
C VAL A 78 1.00 -13.48 3.44
N ASP A 79 -0.22 -12.99 3.57
CA ASP A 79 -1.10 -13.22 4.72
C ASP A 79 -1.84 -14.56 4.61
N GLY A 80 -1.44 -15.55 5.42
CA GLY A 80 -1.96 -16.92 5.34
C GLY A 80 -1.09 -17.85 4.50
N THR A 81 -0.23 -17.28 3.64
CA THR A 81 0.65 -18.01 2.73
C THR A 81 2.08 -18.12 3.26
N LEU A 82 2.73 -17.00 3.60
CA LEU A 82 4.08 -16.98 4.18
C LEU A 82 4.06 -16.71 5.68
N THR A 83 3.06 -15.98 6.16
CA THR A 83 2.87 -15.68 7.57
C THR A 83 1.50 -16.16 8.03
N PRO A 84 1.29 -16.45 9.32
CA PRO A 84 -0.06 -16.46 9.85
C PRO A 84 -0.72 -15.09 9.61
N ALA A 85 -2.03 -15.04 9.45
CA ALA A 85 -2.75 -13.81 9.11
C ALA A 85 -2.43 -12.67 10.10
N ARG A 86 -1.93 -11.54 9.57
CA ARG A 86 -1.51 -10.33 10.29
C ARG A 86 -0.42 -10.56 11.34
N LYS A 87 0.41 -11.59 11.18
CA LYS A 87 1.57 -11.86 12.04
C LYS A 87 2.88 -11.78 11.26
N VAL A 88 3.98 -11.83 12.00
CA VAL A 88 5.34 -11.87 11.47
C VAL A 88 5.66 -13.27 10.97
N ILE A 89 6.47 -13.35 9.91
CA ILE A 89 7.00 -14.59 9.34
C ILE A 89 7.82 -15.39 10.37
N GLU A 90 7.66 -16.71 10.34
CA GLU A 90 8.38 -17.59 11.26
C GLU A 90 9.80 -17.92 10.76
N PRO A 91 10.79 -18.12 11.66
CA PRO A 91 12.16 -18.43 11.28
C PRO A 91 12.31 -19.65 10.36
N ALA A 92 11.44 -20.66 10.52
CA ALA A 92 11.45 -21.85 9.68
C ALA A 92 11.12 -21.52 8.21
N THR A 93 10.09 -20.69 7.97
CA THR A 93 9.71 -20.23 6.64
C THR A 93 10.84 -19.40 6.01
N ILE A 94 11.46 -18.49 6.78
CA ILE A 94 12.61 -17.71 6.30
C ILE A 94 13.76 -18.64 5.88
N ALA A 95 14.08 -19.65 6.68
CA ALA A 95 15.15 -20.59 6.38
C ALA A 95 14.87 -21.41 5.11
N CYS A 96 13.61 -21.80 4.89
CA CYS A 96 13.18 -22.46 3.64
C CYS A 96 13.34 -21.52 2.43
N LEU A 97 12.83 -20.28 2.53
CA LEU A 97 12.91 -19.29 1.44
C LEU A 97 14.36 -18.95 1.06
N LYS A 98 15.27 -18.86 2.04
CA LYS A 98 16.71 -18.66 1.78
C LYS A 98 17.30 -19.79 0.94
N LYS A 99 17.00 -21.05 1.29
CA LYS A 99 17.42 -22.21 0.50
C LYS A 99 16.78 -22.22 -0.88
N LEU A 100 15.50 -21.86 -0.97
CA LEU A 100 14.78 -21.78 -2.24
C LEU A 100 15.40 -20.75 -3.19
N ARG A 101 15.82 -19.60 -2.66
CA ARG A 101 16.46 -18.54 -3.43
C ARG A 101 17.83 -18.92 -4.00
N GLU A 102 18.49 -19.93 -3.46
CA GLU A 102 19.69 -20.51 -4.09
C GLU A 102 19.34 -21.34 -5.33
N LYS A 103 18.10 -21.84 -5.44
CA LYS A 103 17.63 -22.72 -6.52
C LYS A 103 16.90 -21.97 -7.62
N ILE A 104 15.99 -21.08 -7.28
CA ILE A 104 15.12 -20.35 -8.21
C ILE A 104 15.00 -18.88 -7.81
N THR A 105 14.44 -18.04 -8.68
CA THR A 105 14.06 -16.67 -8.33
C THR A 105 12.85 -16.69 -7.40
N ILE A 106 12.80 -15.80 -6.41
CA ILE A 106 11.64 -15.68 -5.52
C ILE A 106 11.09 -14.27 -5.46
N GLY A 107 9.78 -14.15 -5.35
CA GLY A 107 9.12 -12.86 -5.20
C GLY A 107 7.90 -12.91 -4.29
N VAL A 108 7.54 -11.77 -3.75
CA VAL A 108 6.35 -11.60 -2.90
C VAL A 108 5.37 -10.65 -3.57
N VAL A 109 4.07 -10.94 -3.48
CA VAL A 109 2.98 -10.07 -3.93
C VAL A 109 1.89 -9.95 -2.86
N GLY A 110 1.62 -8.73 -2.40
CA GLY A 110 0.57 -8.47 -1.41
C GLY A 110 -0.28 -7.25 -1.77
N GLY A 111 -1.55 -7.26 -1.38
CA GLY A 111 -2.45 -6.12 -1.56
C GLY A 111 -2.25 -4.98 -0.55
N SER A 112 -1.45 -5.23 0.49
CA SER A 112 -1.09 -4.23 1.50
C SER A 112 0.00 -3.27 1.01
N ASP A 113 0.11 -2.12 1.68
CA ASP A 113 1.23 -1.20 1.48
C ASP A 113 2.57 -1.82 1.87
N PHE A 114 3.66 -1.22 1.36
CA PHE A 114 5.02 -1.72 1.57
C PHE A 114 5.42 -1.75 3.06
N ARG A 115 4.93 -0.80 3.87
CA ARG A 115 5.24 -0.76 5.31
C ARG A 115 4.68 -2.00 6.02
N LYS A 116 3.44 -2.38 5.74
CA LYS A 116 2.85 -3.61 6.28
C LYS A 116 3.59 -4.86 5.80
N GLN A 117 3.99 -4.90 4.54
CA GLN A 117 4.81 -5.99 4.03
C GLN A 117 6.13 -6.11 4.81
N MET A 118 6.80 -5.00 5.10
CA MET A 118 8.01 -4.97 5.95
C MET A 118 7.74 -5.40 7.40
N GLU A 119 6.60 -5.00 7.98
CA GLU A 119 6.21 -5.41 9.34
C GLU A 119 6.09 -6.94 9.44
N GLN A 120 5.59 -7.59 8.37
CA GLN A 120 5.36 -9.04 8.35
C GLN A 120 6.58 -9.85 7.94
N LEU A 121 7.33 -9.39 6.92
CA LEU A 121 8.45 -10.14 6.33
C LEU A 121 9.81 -9.70 6.85
N GLY A 122 9.85 -8.62 7.63
CA GLY A 122 11.07 -8.04 8.18
C GLY A 122 11.63 -6.87 7.36
N PRO A 123 12.57 -6.11 7.96
CA PRO A 123 13.13 -4.90 7.36
C PRO A 123 13.99 -5.18 6.11
N THR A 124 14.42 -6.43 5.93
CA THR A 124 15.28 -6.89 4.84
C THR A 124 14.51 -7.45 3.64
N VAL A 125 13.18 -7.25 3.57
CA VAL A 125 12.34 -7.79 2.48
C VAL A 125 12.87 -7.53 1.07
N LEU A 126 13.43 -6.34 0.82
CA LEU A 126 13.98 -5.95 -0.49
C LEU A 126 15.30 -6.66 -0.84
N THR A 127 16.00 -7.17 0.16
CA THR A 127 17.22 -7.95 0.00
C THR A 127 16.97 -9.45 0.13
N ASP A 128 15.90 -9.87 0.80
CA ASP A 128 15.55 -11.29 1.02
C ASP A 128 14.81 -11.88 -0.18
N PHE A 129 14.05 -11.07 -0.92
CA PHE A 129 13.35 -11.46 -2.14
C PHE A 129 13.96 -10.78 -3.37
N ASP A 130 13.94 -11.47 -4.52
CA ASP A 130 14.40 -10.88 -5.78
C ASP A 130 13.37 -9.91 -6.35
N TYR A 131 12.09 -10.15 -6.09
CA TYR A 131 10.98 -9.26 -6.42
C TYR A 131 10.11 -8.98 -5.20
N SER A 132 9.72 -7.72 -5.02
CA SER A 132 8.75 -7.32 -3.99
C SER A 132 7.68 -6.44 -4.63
N PHE A 133 6.45 -6.93 -4.59
CA PHE A 133 5.26 -6.28 -5.12
C PHE A 133 4.33 -5.94 -3.96
N SER A 134 4.20 -4.66 -3.67
CA SER A 134 3.22 -4.14 -2.70
C SER A 134 2.06 -3.49 -3.44
N GLU A 135 0.90 -3.44 -2.80
CA GLU A 135 -0.35 -3.00 -3.40
C GLU A 135 -0.59 -3.67 -4.77
N ASN A 136 -0.49 -5.00 -4.81
CA ASN A 136 -0.60 -5.85 -6.01
C ASN A 136 0.46 -5.59 -7.11
N GLY A 137 1.52 -4.84 -6.81
CA GLY A 137 2.57 -4.45 -7.75
C GLY A 137 2.45 -3.02 -8.26
N LEU A 138 1.54 -2.20 -7.73
CA LEU A 138 1.56 -0.76 -7.97
C LEU A 138 2.85 -0.13 -7.48
N VAL A 139 3.41 -0.67 -6.39
CA VAL A 139 4.78 -0.44 -5.96
C VAL A 139 5.57 -1.73 -6.18
N ALA A 140 6.59 -1.68 -7.02
CA ALA A 140 7.36 -2.84 -7.44
C ALA A 140 8.86 -2.61 -7.28
N TYR A 141 9.54 -3.57 -6.68
CA TYR A 141 10.99 -3.62 -6.53
C TYR A 141 11.55 -4.89 -7.16
N HIS A 142 12.72 -4.78 -7.76
CA HIS A 142 13.54 -5.90 -8.23
C HIS A 142 14.98 -5.69 -7.80
N GLU A 143 15.55 -6.67 -7.11
CA GLU A 143 16.91 -6.60 -6.51
C GLU A 143 17.13 -5.31 -5.70
N GLY A 144 16.12 -4.95 -4.88
CA GLY A 144 16.12 -3.75 -4.06
C GLY A 144 15.94 -2.42 -4.81
N ILE A 145 15.85 -2.44 -6.14
CA ILE A 145 15.66 -1.24 -6.97
C ILE A 145 14.18 -1.11 -7.32
N GLN A 146 13.62 0.08 -7.14
CA GLN A 146 12.23 0.34 -7.52
C GLN A 146 12.09 0.35 -9.04
N ILE A 147 11.30 -0.58 -9.57
CA ILE A 147 11.03 -0.74 -11.01
C ILE A 147 9.63 -0.27 -11.41
N GLY A 148 8.76 -0.01 -10.43
CA GLY A 148 7.40 0.44 -10.68
C GLY A 148 6.82 1.24 -9.52
N HIS A 149 6.14 2.33 -9.88
CA HIS A 149 5.31 3.11 -8.98
C HIS A 149 4.15 3.70 -9.77
N THR A 150 2.91 3.44 -9.35
CA THR A 150 1.76 4.17 -9.87
C THR A 150 0.70 4.32 -8.80
N SER A 151 -0.28 5.18 -9.06
CA SER A 151 -1.38 5.49 -8.18
C SER A 151 -2.65 5.72 -8.99
N MET A 152 -3.80 5.62 -8.33
CA MET A 152 -5.11 5.73 -8.97
C MET A 152 -5.26 7.07 -9.72
N ASN A 153 -4.80 8.18 -9.13
CA ASN A 153 -4.82 9.49 -9.76
C ASN A 153 -3.83 9.62 -10.93
N ALA A 154 -2.67 8.95 -10.87
CA ALA A 154 -1.75 8.92 -12.01
C ALA A 154 -2.33 8.13 -13.19
N HIS A 155 -3.13 7.09 -12.91
CA HIS A 155 -3.77 6.27 -13.93
C HIS A 155 -5.05 6.87 -14.51
N LEU A 156 -5.96 7.33 -13.66
CA LEU A 156 -7.27 7.85 -14.06
C LEU A 156 -7.24 9.37 -14.35
N GLY A 157 -6.28 10.11 -13.80
CA GLY A 157 -6.25 11.56 -13.83
C GLY A 157 -7.15 12.21 -12.77
N GLU A 158 -6.74 13.38 -12.29
CA GLU A 158 -7.43 14.11 -11.21
C GLU A 158 -8.88 14.48 -11.54
N GLU A 159 -9.19 14.77 -12.82
CA GLU A 159 -10.55 15.09 -13.23
C GLU A 159 -11.52 13.92 -13.01
N ASN A 160 -11.08 12.69 -13.29
CA ASN A 160 -11.89 11.49 -13.09
C ASN A 160 -12.01 11.14 -11.61
N ILE A 161 -10.93 11.27 -10.83
CA ILE A 161 -10.96 11.09 -9.37
C ILE A 161 -11.95 12.07 -8.73
N LYS A 162 -11.84 13.35 -9.08
CA LYS A 162 -12.76 14.41 -8.61
C LYS A 162 -14.21 14.11 -9.00
N ALA A 163 -14.46 13.63 -10.21
CA ALA A 163 -15.80 13.25 -10.66
C ALA A 163 -16.37 12.09 -9.83
N ILE A 164 -15.57 11.05 -9.57
CA ILE A 164 -15.94 9.90 -8.72
C ILE A 164 -16.28 10.36 -7.30
N VAL A 165 -15.40 11.15 -6.69
CA VAL A 165 -15.57 11.64 -5.32
C VAL A 165 -16.81 12.52 -5.21
N ASN A 166 -16.97 13.51 -6.09
CA ASN A 166 -18.13 14.41 -6.06
C ASN A 166 -19.46 13.68 -6.26
N TRP A 167 -19.51 12.72 -7.18
CA TRP A 167 -20.70 11.93 -7.40
C TRP A 167 -21.02 11.06 -6.17
N THR A 168 -20.01 10.43 -5.58
CA THR A 168 -20.17 9.58 -4.39
C THR A 168 -20.65 10.40 -3.20
N LEU A 169 -20.07 11.57 -2.95
CA LEU A 169 -20.49 12.44 -1.84
C LEU A 169 -21.94 12.92 -1.98
N ARG A 170 -22.38 13.28 -3.20
CA ARG A 170 -23.78 13.62 -3.48
C ARG A 170 -24.72 12.43 -3.29
N TYR A 171 -24.31 11.24 -3.74
CA TYR A 171 -25.11 10.05 -3.52
C TYR A 171 -25.27 9.76 -2.02
N LEU A 172 -24.18 9.85 -1.27
CA LEU A 172 -24.17 9.57 0.16
C LEU A 172 -24.85 10.66 0.99
N SER A 173 -24.96 11.92 0.51
CA SER A 173 -25.74 12.94 1.21
C SER A 173 -27.22 12.57 1.25
N ASP A 174 -27.74 12.06 0.14
CA ASP A 174 -29.17 11.78 -0.05
C ASP A 174 -29.57 10.38 0.45
N LEU A 175 -28.59 9.51 0.70
CA LEU A 175 -28.83 8.17 1.21
C LEU A 175 -29.39 8.21 2.64
N ASP A 176 -30.63 7.79 2.82
CA ASP A 176 -31.29 7.70 4.13
C ASP A 176 -30.96 6.37 4.84
N ILE A 177 -30.06 6.46 5.82
CA ILE A 177 -29.71 5.35 6.72
C ILE A 177 -29.67 5.86 8.16
N PRO A 178 -30.01 5.02 9.16
CA PRO A 178 -30.15 5.48 10.55
C PRO A 178 -28.87 6.04 11.17
N ILE A 179 -27.71 5.57 10.72
CA ILE A 179 -26.41 5.92 11.28
C ILE A 179 -25.46 6.32 10.16
N LYS A 180 -24.85 7.50 10.30
CA LYS A 180 -23.68 7.96 9.55
C LYS A 180 -22.60 8.40 10.54
N ARG A 181 -21.34 8.14 10.20
CA ARG A 181 -20.16 8.51 10.99
C ARG A 181 -19.24 9.38 10.14
N GLY A 182 -18.01 8.93 9.89
CA GLY A 182 -17.03 9.65 9.09
C GLY A 182 -16.17 8.69 8.28
N THR A 183 -15.34 9.24 7.40
CA THR A 183 -14.52 8.48 6.44
C THR A 183 -15.40 7.64 5.51
N PHE A 184 -16.26 8.32 4.75
CA PHE A 184 -17.15 7.71 3.75
C PHE A 184 -16.40 7.30 2.49
N ILE A 185 -15.35 8.03 2.15
CA ILE A 185 -14.45 7.75 1.03
C ILE A 185 -13.04 7.79 1.62
N GLU A 186 -12.32 6.68 1.53
CA GLU A 186 -10.92 6.57 1.91
C GLU A 186 -10.09 6.37 0.65
N TYR A 187 -9.24 7.36 0.33
CA TYR A 187 -8.33 7.28 -0.79
C TYR A 187 -7.07 6.50 -0.38
N ARG A 188 -6.74 5.47 -1.16
CA ARG A 188 -5.50 4.68 -1.05
C ARG A 188 -4.75 4.76 -2.39
N THR A 189 -3.48 4.38 -2.42
CA THR A 189 -2.66 4.46 -3.65
C THR A 189 -3.33 3.73 -4.81
N GLY A 190 -3.84 2.51 -4.56
CA GLY A 190 -4.46 1.67 -5.58
C GLY A 190 -5.97 1.77 -5.77
N MET A 191 -6.69 2.39 -4.84
CA MET A 191 -8.14 2.23 -4.77
C MET A 191 -8.83 3.32 -3.95
N LEU A 192 -10.14 3.45 -4.16
CA LEU A 192 -11.05 4.14 -3.25
C LEU A 192 -11.85 3.11 -2.47
N ASN A 193 -11.81 3.18 -1.14
CA ASN A 193 -12.76 2.44 -0.31
C ASN A 193 -13.96 3.34 0.01
N ILE A 194 -15.16 2.88 -0.32
CA ILE A 194 -16.41 3.64 -0.12
C ILE A 194 -17.26 2.92 0.93
N SER A 195 -17.65 3.64 1.98
CA SER A 195 -18.46 3.14 3.10
C SER A 195 -19.67 4.04 3.31
N PRO A 196 -20.92 3.57 3.07
CA PRO A 196 -22.11 4.40 3.25
C PRO A 196 -22.34 4.86 4.69
N ILE A 197 -22.10 3.99 5.67
CA ILE A 197 -22.15 4.34 7.11
C ILE A 197 -20.92 5.17 7.54
N GLY A 198 -19.80 5.06 6.83
CA GLY A 198 -18.51 5.65 7.19
C GLY A 198 -17.66 4.70 8.05
N ARG A 199 -16.35 4.65 7.81
CA ARG A 199 -15.44 3.69 8.47
C ARG A 199 -15.21 3.95 9.96
N ASN A 200 -15.49 5.15 10.45
CA ASN A 200 -15.31 5.52 11.85
C ASN A 200 -16.47 5.04 12.76
N CYS A 201 -17.22 4.02 12.33
CA CYS A 201 -18.28 3.39 13.11
C CYS A 201 -17.73 2.31 14.06
N SER A 202 -18.45 2.05 15.16
CA SER A 202 -18.13 0.98 16.11
C SER A 202 -18.35 -0.41 15.51
N GLN A 203 -17.92 -1.48 16.20
CA GLN A 203 -18.17 -2.84 15.72
C GLN A 203 -19.66 -3.18 15.74
N GLU A 204 -20.38 -2.76 16.78
CA GLU A 204 -21.83 -2.96 16.90
C GLU A 204 -22.58 -2.25 15.75
N GLU A 205 -22.10 -1.07 15.36
CA GLU A 205 -22.63 -0.33 14.20
C GLU A 205 -22.32 -1.01 12.87
N ARG A 206 -21.15 -1.66 12.73
CA ARG A 206 -20.80 -2.48 11.56
C ARG A 206 -21.75 -3.65 11.41
N ASP A 207 -21.97 -4.38 12.50
CA ASP A 207 -22.84 -5.55 12.51
C ASP A 207 -24.29 -5.16 12.17
N ALA A 208 -24.79 -4.06 12.75
CA ALA A 208 -26.12 -3.54 12.46
C ALA A 208 -26.26 -3.06 11.00
N PHE A 209 -25.23 -2.38 10.46
CA PHE A 209 -25.23 -1.95 9.07
C PHE A 209 -25.20 -3.14 8.11
N GLU A 210 -24.41 -4.17 8.38
CA GLU A 210 -24.33 -5.36 7.54
C GLU A 210 -25.68 -6.06 7.41
N VAL A 211 -26.38 -6.28 8.52
CA VAL A 211 -27.73 -6.87 8.52
C VAL A 211 -28.69 -6.04 7.66
N MET A 212 -28.66 -4.72 7.81
CA MET A 212 -29.52 -3.81 7.04
C MET A 212 -29.14 -3.77 5.56
N ASP A 213 -27.86 -3.75 5.24
CA ASP A 213 -27.34 -3.73 3.89
C ASP A 213 -27.71 -5.00 3.13
N LEU A 214 -27.62 -6.17 3.77
CA LEU A 214 -28.07 -7.44 3.19
C LEU A 214 -29.59 -7.46 2.93
N GLN A 215 -30.38 -6.84 3.81
CA GLN A 215 -31.84 -6.76 3.64
C GLN A 215 -32.27 -5.75 2.57
N LYS A 216 -31.61 -4.58 2.51
CA LYS A 216 -32.02 -3.45 1.65
C LYS A 216 -31.19 -3.31 0.37
N GLY A 217 -30.07 -4.03 0.25
CA GLY A 217 -29.16 -3.96 -0.89
C GLY A 217 -28.50 -2.58 -1.06
N ILE A 218 -28.09 -1.92 0.03
CA ILE A 218 -27.63 -0.51 0.00
C ILE A 218 -26.36 -0.36 -0.85
N ARG A 219 -25.30 -1.12 -0.52
CA ARG A 219 -24.02 -1.12 -1.23
C ARG A 219 -24.19 -1.61 -2.66
N LYS A 220 -24.99 -2.67 -2.87
CA LYS A 220 -25.29 -3.21 -4.19
C LYS A 220 -25.93 -2.17 -5.11
N THR A 221 -26.96 -1.47 -4.63
CA THR A 221 -27.65 -0.42 -5.38
C THR A 221 -26.73 0.76 -5.71
N LEU A 222 -25.90 1.19 -4.74
CA LEU A 222 -24.91 2.24 -4.96
C LEU A 222 -23.89 1.82 -6.03
N LEU A 223 -23.36 0.60 -5.93
CA LEU A 223 -22.38 0.05 -6.85
C LEU A 223 -22.94 -0.09 -8.27
N GLU A 224 -24.18 -0.54 -8.45
CA GLU A 224 -24.84 -0.61 -9.77
C GLU A 224 -24.94 0.76 -10.44
N LYS A 225 -25.40 1.79 -9.70
CA LYS A 225 -25.47 3.16 -10.21
C LYS A 225 -24.09 3.75 -10.50
N MET A 226 -23.09 3.40 -9.70
CA MET A 226 -21.72 3.83 -9.90
C MET A 226 -21.11 3.19 -11.15
N ARG A 227 -21.34 1.90 -11.38
CA ARG A 227 -20.94 1.18 -12.59
C ARG A 227 -21.54 1.81 -13.84
N GLU A 228 -22.82 2.14 -13.82
CA GLU A 228 -23.49 2.83 -14.94
C GLU A 228 -22.85 4.20 -15.21
N LYS A 229 -22.67 5.01 -14.16
CA LYS A 229 -22.14 6.37 -14.28
C LYS A 229 -20.70 6.41 -14.81
N PHE A 230 -19.86 5.48 -14.37
CA PHE A 230 -18.43 5.46 -14.64
C PHE A 230 -18.00 4.30 -15.55
N ALA A 231 -18.91 3.77 -16.36
CA ALA A 231 -18.63 2.67 -17.30
C ALA A 231 -17.47 2.96 -18.26
N HIS A 232 -17.22 4.23 -18.57
CA HIS A 232 -16.13 4.68 -19.44
C HIS A 232 -14.73 4.62 -18.80
N LEU A 233 -14.62 4.37 -17.49
CA LEU A 233 -13.35 4.35 -16.75
C LEU A 233 -12.80 2.94 -16.49
N ASP A 234 -13.49 1.89 -16.97
CA ASP A 234 -13.11 0.48 -16.81
C ASP A 234 -12.69 0.12 -15.37
N LEU A 235 -13.59 0.40 -14.42
CA LEU A 235 -13.37 0.16 -12.99
C LEU A 235 -13.92 -1.20 -12.57
N THR A 236 -13.20 -1.86 -11.68
CA THR A 236 -13.65 -3.01 -10.89
C THR A 236 -14.16 -2.54 -9.53
N TYR A 237 -15.20 -3.21 -9.05
CA TYR A 237 -15.82 -2.94 -7.76
C TYR A 237 -15.91 -4.24 -6.99
N SER A 238 -15.39 -4.25 -5.76
CA SER A 238 -15.39 -5.42 -4.89
C SER A 238 -16.08 -5.11 -3.57
N ILE A 239 -17.20 -5.78 -3.30
CA ILE A 239 -17.85 -5.67 -1.99
C ILE A 239 -17.05 -6.52 -1.01
N GLY A 240 -16.41 -5.86 -0.05
CA GLY A 240 -15.54 -6.48 0.94
C GLY A 240 -15.89 -6.05 2.36
N GLY A 241 -15.96 -7.04 3.26
CA GLY A 241 -16.30 -6.82 4.66
C GLY A 241 -17.74 -6.35 4.90
N GLN A 242 -17.98 -5.79 6.08
CA GLN A 242 -19.33 -5.53 6.59
C GLN A 242 -19.94 -4.20 6.10
N ILE A 243 -19.11 -3.20 5.81
CA ILE A 243 -19.58 -1.81 5.65
C ILE A 243 -19.18 -1.11 4.35
N SER A 244 -18.24 -1.66 3.59
CA SER A 244 -17.63 -0.95 2.47
C SER A 244 -17.56 -1.79 1.21
N PHE A 245 -17.13 -1.15 0.12
CA PHE A 245 -16.65 -1.78 -1.09
C PHE A 245 -15.47 -0.99 -1.63
N ASP A 246 -14.58 -1.66 -2.35
CA ASP A 246 -13.41 -1.07 -2.99
C ASP A 246 -13.70 -0.80 -4.46
N VAL A 247 -13.17 0.31 -4.96
CA VAL A 247 -13.21 0.74 -6.37
C VAL A 247 -11.78 0.92 -6.86
N PHE A 248 -11.41 0.19 -7.91
CA PHE A 248 -10.06 0.21 -8.47
C PHE A 248 -10.09 -0.02 -9.99
N PRO A 249 -9.09 0.43 -10.75
CA PRO A 249 -9.00 0.14 -12.17
C PRO A 249 -8.99 -1.37 -12.43
N LYS A 250 -9.61 -1.80 -13.53
CA LYS A 250 -9.64 -3.21 -13.90
C LYS A 250 -8.22 -3.76 -14.09
N GLY A 251 -8.00 -4.99 -13.58
CA GLY A 251 -6.70 -5.65 -13.61
C GLY A 251 -5.70 -5.15 -12.55
N TRP A 252 -6.13 -4.33 -11.58
CA TRP A 252 -5.31 -3.97 -10.40
C TRP A 252 -5.48 -4.99 -9.25
N ASP A 253 -5.82 -6.23 -9.58
CA ASP A 253 -5.65 -7.40 -8.72
C ASP A 253 -4.19 -7.92 -8.78
N LYS A 254 -3.89 -9.05 -8.15
CA LYS A 254 -2.52 -9.58 -8.08
C LYS A 254 -1.90 -9.88 -9.45
N THR A 255 -2.69 -10.08 -10.51
CA THR A 255 -2.16 -10.24 -11.87
C THR A 255 -1.41 -9.01 -12.37
N TYR A 256 -1.64 -7.83 -11.78
CA TYR A 256 -0.94 -6.60 -12.13
C TYR A 256 0.59 -6.72 -12.03
N CYS A 257 1.11 -7.51 -11.08
CA CYS A 257 2.56 -7.70 -10.92
C CYS A 257 3.20 -8.44 -12.12
N LEU A 258 2.42 -9.24 -12.85
CA LEU A 258 2.92 -10.05 -13.98
C LEU A 258 3.43 -9.19 -15.14
N LYS A 259 3.04 -7.92 -15.23
CA LYS A 259 3.57 -7.00 -16.24
C LYS A 259 5.07 -6.69 -16.05
N TYR A 260 5.59 -6.85 -14.83
CA TYR A 260 7.02 -6.70 -14.52
C TYR A 260 7.80 -7.98 -14.78
N LEU A 261 7.12 -9.08 -15.13
CA LEU A 261 7.70 -10.38 -15.46
C LEU A 261 7.40 -10.66 -16.94
N PRO A 262 8.16 -10.10 -17.90
CA PRO A 262 7.87 -10.28 -19.32
C PRO A 262 8.06 -11.75 -19.74
N GLU A 263 7.37 -12.17 -20.81
CA GLU A 263 7.28 -13.59 -21.21
C GLU A 263 8.62 -14.26 -21.49
N ASN A 264 9.62 -13.50 -21.93
CA ASN A 264 10.95 -14.01 -22.20
C ASN A 264 11.84 -14.15 -20.96
N SER A 265 11.44 -13.60 -19.81
CA SER A 265 12.24 -13.64 -18.58
C SER A 265 12.14 -14.96 -17.81
N PHE A 266 10.97 -15.60 -17.81
CA PHE A 266 10.70 -16.80 -17.02
C PHE A 266 10.01 -17.87 -17.86
N ASP A 267 10.54 -19.08 -17.79
CA ASP A 267 9.96 -20.28 -18.39
C ASP A 267 8.79 -20.80 -17.54
N GLU A 268 8.91 -20.69 -16.21
CA GLU A 268 7.90 -21.12 -15.24
C GLU A 268 7.66 -20.04 -14.18
N ILE A 269 6.38 -19.72 -13.94
CA ILE A 269 5.92 -18.81 -12.87
C ILE A 269 5.02 -19.60 -11.94
N HIS A 270 5.53 -19.96 -10.76
CA HIS A 270 4.74 -20.57 -9.71
C HIS A 270 4.13 -19.48 -8.85
N PHE A 271 2.87 -19.66 -8.44
CA PHE A 271 2.23 -18.77 -7.47
C PHE A 271 1.66 -19.59 -6.31
N PHE A 272 1.96 -19.18 -5.08
CA PHE A 272 1.42 -19.78 -3.86
C PHE A 272 0.48 -18.79 -3.17
N GLY A 273 -0.73 -19.23 -2.83
CA GLY A 273 -1.74 -18.39 -2.16
C GLY A 273 -2.74 -19.19 -1.32
N ASP A 274 -3.32 -18.54 -0.31
CA ASP A 274 -4.29 -19.14 0.62
C ASP A 274 -5.76 -18.94 0.18
N LYS A 275 -6.04 -17.89 -0.60
CA LYS A 275 -7.40 -17.49 -1.01
C LYS A 275 -7.59 -17.61 -2.51
N THR A 276 -7.34 -18.81 -3.01
CA THR A 276 -7.40 -19.19 -4.44
C THR A 276 -8.80 -19.60 -4.90
N PHE A 277 -9.82 -19.53 -4.03
CA PHE A 277 -11.22 -19.78 -4.38
C PHE A 277 -11.85 -18.58 -5.08
N GLU A 278 -12.91 -18.77 -5.87
CA GLU A 278 -13.60 -17.68 -6.58
C GLU A 278 -14.06 -16.57 -5.61
N GLY A 279 -13.62 -15.33 -5.86
CA GLY A 279 -13.84 -14.19 -4.98
C GLY A 279 -12.78 -13.99 -3.89
N GLY A 280 -11.85 -14.93 -3.72
CA GLY A 280 -10.62 -14.73 -2.97
C GLY A 280 -9.63 -13.84 -3.72
N ASN A 281 -8.77 -13.12 -3.00
CA ASN A 281 -7.84 -12.14 -3.58
C ASN A 281 -6.64 -12.75 -4.32
N ASP A 282 -6.49 -14.08 -4.30
CA ASP A 282 -5.49 -14.81 -5.07
C ASP A 282 -6.07 -15.43 -6.35
N PHE A 283 -7.39 -15.44 -6.52
CA PHE A 283 -8.06 -16.20 -7.56
C PHE A 283 -7.57 -15.83 -8.98
N GLU A 284 -7.49 -14.54 -9.27
CA GLU A 284 -7.12 -14.05 -10.60
C GLU A 284 -5.68 -14.42 -10.98
N ILE A 285 -4.72 -14.30 -10.03
CA ILE A 285 -3.32 -14.69 -10.29
C ILE A 285 -3.13 -16.20 -10.30
N TYR A 286 -3.82 -16.92 -9.41
CA TYR A 286 -3.78 -18.38 -9.32
C TYR A 286 -4.29 -19.05 -10.61
N THR A 287 -5.35 -18.51 -11.21
CA THR A 287 -5.95 -19.02 -12.45
C THR A 287 -5.35 -18.44 -13.73
N HIS A 288 -4.38 -17.52 -13.62
CA HIS A 288 -3.81 -16.85 -14.78
C HIS A 288 -3.06 -17.86 -15.69
N PRO A 289 -3.25 -17.86 -17.02
CA PRO A 289 -2.67 -18.88 -17.91
C PRO A 289 -1.14 -19.01 -17.91
N ARG A 290 -0.44 -17.94 -17.53
CA ARG A 290 1.03 -17.91 -17.40
C ARG A 290 1.53 -18.46 -16.05
N VAL A 291 0.63 -18.78 -15.13
CA VAL A 291 0.94 -19.09 -13.73
C VAL A 291 0.59 -20.54 -13.42
N MET A 292 1.53 -21.26 -12.83
CA MET A 292 1.31 -22.53 -12.17
C MET A 292 0.86 -22.26 -10.74
N GLY A 293 -0.45 -22.26 -10.51
CA GLY A 293 -1.05 -21.96 -9.21
C GLY A 293 -0.97 -23.12 -8.21
N HIS A 294 -0.54 -22.82 -6.99
CA HIS A 294 -0.44 -23.72 -5.84
C HIS A 294 -1.30 -23.16 -4.70
N SER A 295 -2.35 -23.89 -4.32
CA SER A 295 -3.17 -23.51 -3.18
C SER A 295 -2.55 -24.06 -1.90
N VAL A 296 -2.50 -23.23 -0.86
CA VAL A 296 -2.03 -23.59 0.48
C VAL A 296 -3.07 -23.19 1.52
N LYS A 297 -2.99 -23.74 2.73
CA LYS A 297 -3.87 -23.34 3.85
C LYS A 297 -3.15 -22.54 4.93
N ASN A 298 -1.83 -22.64 4.96
CA ASN A 298 -0.98 -22.05 5.98
C ASN A 298 0.50 -22.05 5.52
N PRO A 299 1.38 -21.33 6.24
CA PRO A 299 2.81 -21.30 5.94
C PRO A 299 3.51 -22.67 5.95
N GLU A 300 3.08 -23.59 6.81
CA GLU A 300 3.66 -24.92 6.90
C GLU A 300 3.40 -25.75 5.64
N GLU A 301 2.21 -25.63 5.05
CA GLU A 301 1.87 -26.24 3.78
C GLU A 301 2.66 -25.63 2.62
N THR A 302 2.88 -24.31 2.63
CA THR A 302 3.77 -23.64 1.68
C THR A 302 5.18 -24.24 1.73
N VAL A 303 5.78 -24.31 2.92
CA VAL A 303 7.12 -24.88 3.11
C VAL A 303 7.18 -26.32 2.61
N LYS A 304 6.20 -27.14 2.95
CA LYS A 304 6.13 -28.54 2.50
C LYS A 304 6.10 -28.66 0.97
N GLN A 305 5.25 -27.87 0.30
CA GLN A 305 5.17 -27.91 -1.16
C GLN A 305 6.48 -27.43 -1.81
N LEU A 306 7.13 -26.40 -1.25
CA LEU A 306 8.44 -25.92 -1.73
C LEU A 306 9.53 -26.99 -1.59
N GLU A 307 9.54 -27.71 -0.46
CA GLU A 307 10.47 -28.81 -0.26
C GLU A 307 10.28 -29.91 -1.30
N GLU A 308 9.02 -30.26 -1.60
CA GLU A 308 8.69 -31.31 -2.55
C GLU A 308 9.01 -30.94 -4.01
N LEU A 309 8.84 -29.67 -4.38
CA LEU A 309 9.01 -29.20 -5.76
C LEU A 309 10.46 -28.81 -6.10
N PHE A 310 11.19 -28.22 -5.15
CA PHE A 310 12.44 -27.51 -5.47
C PHE A 310 13.64 -27.87 -4.59
N LEU A 311 13.45 -28.47 -3.41
CA LEU A 311 14.53 -28.67 -2.43
C LEU A 311 14.86 -30.14 -2.12
N LYS A 312 14.33 -31.08 -2.90
CA LYS A 312 14.71 -32.50 -2.86
C LYS A 312 16.00 -32.78 -3.64
#